data_AF-A0A7S3LR79-F1
#
_entry.id   AF-A0A7S3LR79-F1
#
_cell.length_a   1.000
_cell.length_b   1.000
_cell.length_c   1.000
_cell.angle_alpha   90.00
_cell.angle_beta   90.00
_cell.angle_gamma   90.00
#
_symmetry.space_group_name_H-M   'P 1'
#
loop_
_entity.id
_entity.type
_entity.pdbx_description
1 polymer ?
#
loop_
_entity_poly.entity_id
_entity_poly.type
_entity_poly.pdbx_seq_one_letter_code
_entity_poly.pdbx_strand_id
1 'polypeptide(L)'
;MSVFRSMKIKKQVQETNEVSSIYDANITIEEGGTGLLIVDPQNDFHPGGSLAIETADEDAARIAALIKSNLLSLSHIYVTLDSHQKYHIAHPLFWVNARNEHPEPFTTITKKMVETGEWKTKRKEHQAWGLRYVTQLAEKGNFELTIWPEHCLIGTSGHNVRQVIQDALHEWEEVQGKAVTYVMKGNNSKSEHYSAIKAEVIVPGDEWNTSLNNVLLNELKRHMRLLICGQASS
;
A
#
# COMPACT_ATOMS: atom_id res chain seq x y z
N MET A 1 10.11 -7.88 39.21
CA MET A 1 8.96 -8.77 38.92
C MET A 1 7.75 -7.89 38.62
N SER A 2 7.46 -7.63 37.35
CA SER A 2 6.30 -6.83 36.94
C SER A 2 5.09 -7.75 36.80
N VAL A 3 4.02 -7.44 37.55
CA VAL A 3 2.80 -8.24 37.62
C VAL A 3 1.89 -7.85 36.46
N PHE A 4 1.80 -8.70 35.44
CA PHE A 4 0.77 -8.58 34.40
C PHE A 4 -0.59 -8.97 34.98
N ARG A 5 -1.54 -8.02 35.00
CA ARG A 5 -2.92 -8.27 35.41
C ARG A 5 -3.73 -8.69 34.18
N SER A 6 -4.11 -9.95 34.10
CA SER A 6 -5.02 -10.48 33.08
C SER A 6 -6.43 -9.90 33.30
N MET A 7 -6.96 -9.17 32.31
CA MET A 7 -8.37 -8.76 32.27
C MET A 7 -9.16 -9.84 31.52
N LYS A 8 -10.02 -10.57 32.23
CA LYS A 8 -11.02 -11.47 31.63
C LYS A 8 -12.29 -10.66 31.34
N ILE A 9 -12.61 -10.45 30.07
CA ILE A 9 -13.89 -9.86 29.66
C ILE A 9 -14.94 -10.97 29.63
N LYS A 10 -15.97 -10.87 30.50
CA LYS A 10 -17.14 -11.75 30.45
C LYS A 10 -18.12 -11.20 29.40
N LYS A 11 -18.54 -12.05 28.46
CA LYS A 11 -19.57 -11.74 27.47
C LYS A 11 -20.94 -11.94 28.14
N GLN A 12 -21.67 -10.86 28.39
CA GLN A 12 -23.09 -10.90 28.75
C GLN A 12 -23.85 -10.40 27.51
N VAL A 13 -24.58 -11.29 26.86
CA VAL A 13 -25.52 -10.93 25.79
C VAL A 13 -26.86 -10.69 26.46
N GLN A 14 -27.37 -9.48 26.32
CA GLN A 14 -28.74 -9.13 26.68
C GLN A 14 -29.35 -8.53 25.42
N GLU A 15 -30.25 -9.28 24.78
CA GLU A 15 -31.06 -8.81 23.65
C GLU A 15 -32.14 -7.87 24.17
N THR A 16 -32.12 -6.60 23.76
CA THR A 16 -33.32 -5.75 23.72
C THR A 16 -33.15 -4.65 22.66
N ASN A 17 -34.10 -4.67 21.71
CA ASN A 17 -34.83 -3.58 21.06
C ASN A 17 -34.11 -2.48 20.25
N GLU A 18 -34.59 -2.36 19.01
CA GLU A 18 -34.65 -1.18 18.13
C GLU A 18 -33.85 0.05 18.55
N VAL A 19 -32.69 0.25 17.90
CA VAL A 19 -32.02 1.55 17.83
C VAL A 19 -32.33 2.12 16.44
N SER A 20 -33.37 2.94 16.31
CA SER A 20 -33.41 3.89 15.18
C SER A 20 -32.29 4.89 15.45
N SER A 21 -31.24 4.77 14.63
CA SER A 21 -29.98 5.45 14.90
C SER A 21 -30.11 6.92 14.55
N ILE A 22 -29.88 7.78 15.54
CA ILE A 22 -29.64 9.22 15.44
C ILE A 22 -28.43 9.60 14.54
N TYR A 23 -27.88 8.65 13.77
CA TYR A 23 -26.76 8.84 12.84
C TYR A 23 -27.18 9.04 11.39
N ASP A 24 -28.48 9.06 11.08
CA ASP A 24 -28.99 9.51 9.78
C ASP A 24 -28.94 11.05 9.68
N ALA A 25 -27.82 11.65 10.10
CA ALA A 25 -27.44 12.93 9.55
C ALA A 25 -27.36 12.71 8.04
N ASN A 26 -28.14 13.48 7.27
CA ASN A 26 -27.95 13.60 5.84
C ASN A 26 -26.56 14.21 5.59
N ILE A 27 -25.52 13.38 5.74
CA ILE A 27 -24.15 13.72 5.36
C ILE A 27 -24.22 13.87 3.86
N THR A 28 -24.28 15.13 3.42
CA THR A 28 -24.13 15.43 2.01
C THR A 28 -22.69 15.09 1.67
N ILE A 29 -22.52 14.00 0.94
CA ILE A 29 -21.23 13.63 0.38
C ILE A 29 -21.00 14.59 -0.78
N GLU A 30 -19.93 15.39 -0.72
CA GLU A 30 -19.57 16.27 -1.83
C GLU A 30 -19.25 15.42 -3.08
N GLU A 31 -20.09 15.52 -4.10
CA GLU A 31 -19.85 14.95 -5.43
C GLU A 31 -19.40 16.04 -6.40
N GLY A 32 -18.45 15.72 -7.28
CA GLY A 32 -17.86 16.63 -8.26
C GLY A 32 -16.46 17.13 -7.88
N GLY A 33 -16.03 18.23 -8.50
CA GLY A 33 -14.70 18.81 -8.26
C GLY A 33 -13.53 18.04 -8.90
N THR A 34 -12.30 18.46 -8.56
CA THR A 34 -11.05 17.85 -9.02
C THR A 34 -10.35 17.17 -7.86
N GLY A 35 -10.31 15.85 -7.86
CA GLY A 35 -9.51 15.06 -6.92
C GLY A 35 -8.08 14.88 -7.43
N LEU A 36 -7.14 14.74 -6.50
CA LEU A 36 -5.74 14.39 -6.79
C LEU A 36 -5.37 13.09 -6.08
N LEU A 37 -4.90 12.09 -6.83
CA LEU A 37 -4.32 10.86 -6.31
C LEU A 37 -2.80 10.89 -6.52
N ILE A 38 -2.05 10.92 -5.44
CA ILE A 38 -0.59 10.88 -5.42
C ILE A 38 -0.17 9.46 -5.04
N VAL A 39 0.48 8.77 -5.97
CA VAL A 39 0.90 7.38 -5.81
C VAL A 39 2.30 7.34 -5.19
N ASP A 40 2.39 6.70 -4.03
CA ASP A 40 3.63 6.32 -3.35
C ASP A 40 4.74 7.41 -3.32
N PRO A 41 4.45 8.64 -2.83
CA PRO A 41 5.42 9.72 -2.79
C PRO A 41 6.44 9.55 -1.64
N GLN A 42 6.95 8.34 -1.41
CA GLN A 42 7.70 7.96 -0.21
C GLN A 42 9.21 8.12 -0.39
N ASN A 43 9.92 8.36 0.72
CA ASN A 43 11.36 8.61 0.72
C ASN A 43 12.18 7.49 0.04
N ASP A 44 11.77 6.23 0.21
CA ASP A 44 12.51 5.10 -0.39
C ASP A 44 12.51 5.11 -1.92
N PHE A 45 11.56 5.78 -2.57
CA PHE A 45 11.51 5.93 -4.03
C PHE A 45 12.29 7.14 -4.56
N HIS A 46 12.89 7.94 -3.68
CA HIS A 46 13.66 9.14 -4.07
C HIS A 46 15.16 8.91 -3.90
N PRO A 47 16.04 9.72 -4.54
CA PRO A 47 17.48 9.64 -4.35
C PRO A 47 17.89 9.59 -2.88
N GLY A 48 18.69 8.57 -2.52
CA GLY A 48 19.08 8.26 -1.15
C GLY A 48 18.20 7.21 -0.45
N GLY A 49 17.04 6.89 -1.01
CA GLY A 49 16.15 5.80 -0.60
C GLY A 49 16.61 4.41 -1.06
N SER A 50 16.00 3.35 -0.53
CA SER A 50 16.41 1.97 -0.84
C SER A 50 15.98 1.46 -2.22
N LEU A 51 14.97 2.09 -2.83
CA LEU A 51 14.47 1.79 -4.18
C LEU A 51 14.33 3.08 -5.00
N ALA A 52 15.39 3.89 -4.94
CA ALA A 52 15.41 5.24 -5.50
C ALA A 52 15.20 5.27 -7.03
N ILE A 53 14.36 6.19 -7.48
CA ILE A 53 14.21 6.58 -8.88
C ILE A 53 14.95 7.91 -9.06
N GLU A 54 15.84 7.97 -10.06
CA GLU A 54 16.76 9.09 -10.24
C GLU A 54 16.04 10.45 -10.35
N THR A 55 14.91 10.49 -11.04
CA THR A 55 14.14 11.72 -11.31
C THR A 55 13.03 12.02 -10.30
N ALA A 56 12.90 11.23 -9.23
CA ALA A 56 11.76 11.35 -8.32
C ALA A 56 11.75 12.67 -7.54
N ASP A 57 12.92 13.28 -7.30
CA ASP A 57 13.01 14.59 -6.64
C ASP A 57 12.41 15.71 -7.49
N GLU A 58 12.66 15.71 -8.81
CA GLU A 58 12.04 16.64 -9.74
C GLU A 58 10.53 16.42 -9.85
N ASP A 59 10.10 15.15 -9.81
CA ASP A 59 8.68 14.80 -9.83
C ASP A 59 7.99 15.31 -8.56
N ALA A 60 8.62 15.15 -7.40
CA ALA A 60 8.11 15.65 -6.13
C ALA A 60 7.98 17.18 -6.11
N ALA A 61 8.95 17.90 -6.70
CA ALA A 61 8.86 19.35 -6.85
C ALA A 61 7.68 19.76 -7.73
N ARG A 62 7.42 19.04 -8.84
CA ARG A 62 6.27 19.31 -9.72
C ARG A 62 4.93 18.98 -9.04
N ILE A 63 4.86 17.91 -8.25
CA ILE A 63 3.68 17.56 -7.46
C ILE A 63 3.40 18.65 -6.41
N ALA A 64 4.41 19.09 -5.66
CA ALA A 64 4.28 20.16 -4.69
C ALA A 64 3.80 21.47 -5.34
N ALA A 65 4.37 21.84 -6.49
CA ALA A 65 3.95 23.02 -7.25
C ALA A 65 2.51 22.91 -7.77
N LEU A 66 2.08 21.72 -8.23
CA LEU A 66 0.71 21.45 -8.64
C LEU A 66 -0.27 21.69 -7.48
N ILE A 67 0.03 21.14 -6.30
CA ILE A 67 -0.82 21.31 -5.10
C ILE A 67 -0.90 22.80 -4.73
N LYS A 68 0.24 23.48 -4.59
CA LYS A 68 0.30 24.89 -4.17
C LYS A 68 -0.38 25.84 -5.16
N SER A 69 -0.33 25.54 -6.46
CA SER A 69 -1.01 26.35 -7.49
C SER A 69 -2.52 26.12 -7.53
N ASN A 70 -3.03 25.09 -6.84
CA ASN A 70 -4.41 24.64 -6.90
C ASN A 70 -5.03 24.43 -5.51
N LEU A 71 -4.52 25.15 -4.49
CA LEU A 71 -4.94 24.99 -3.10
C LEU A 71 -6.46 25.08 -2.94
N LEU A 72 -7.11 26.01 -3.65
CA LEU A 72 -8.56 26.23 -3.59
C LEU A 72 -9.38 25.36 -4.56
N SER A 73 -8.77 24.84 -5.64
CA SER A 73 -9.49 24.13 -6.72
C SER A 73 -9.49 22.61 -6.56
N LEU A 74 -8.52 22.05 -5.82
CA LEU A 74 -8.51 20.63 -5.46
C LEU A 74 -9.56 20.36 -4.38
N SER A 75 -10.56 19.54 -4.69
CA SER A 75 -11.64 19.20 -3.77
C SER A 75 -11.20 18.18 -2.71
N HIS A 76 -10.26 17.30 -3.06
CA HIS A 76 -9.72 16.28 -2.16
C HIS A 76 -8.35 15.76 -2.64
N ILE A 77 -7.49 15.36 -1.70
CA ILE A 77 -6.20 14.72 -1.99
C ILE A 77 -6.13 13.33 -1.34
N TYR A 78 -5.74 12.35 -2.15
CA TYR A 78 -5.45 10.98 -1.74
C TYR A 78 -3.97 10.71 -1.92
N VAL A 79 -3.34 10.06 -0.94
CA VAL A 79 -1.93 9.65 -0.99
C VAL A 79 -1.86 8.15 -0.75
N THR A 80 -1.34 7.39 -1.69
CA THR A 80 -1.09 5.97 -1.47
C THR A 80 0.28 5.79 -0.82
N LEU A 81 0.39 4.81 0.07
CA LEU A 81 1.63 4.45 0.72
C LEU A 81 1.85 2.96 0.52
N ASP A 82 2.88 2.64 -0.25
CA ASP A 82 3.44 1.30 -0.23
C ASP A 82 3.93 0.99 1.19
N SER A 83 3.54 -0.15 1.74
CA SER A 83 3.60 -0.36 3.19
C SER A 83 3.99 -1.80 3.48
N HIS A 84 5.28 -2.09 3.46
CA HIS A 84 5.77 -3.47 3.54
C HIS A 84 6.23 -3.87 4.95
N GLN A 85 6.09 -5.16 5.22
CA GLN A 85 6.89 -5.83 6.24
C GLN A 85 8.25 -6.21 5.64
N LYS A 86 9.30 -6.30 6.47
CA LYS A 86 10.59 -6.85 6.02
C LYS A 86 10.42 -8.28 5.48
N TYR A 87 9.57 -9.07 6.14
CA TYR A 87 9.10 -10.36 5.64
C TYR A 87 7.94 -10.13 4.67
N HIS A 88 8.22 -9.87 3.39
CA HIS A 88 7.23 -9.68 2.32
C HIS A 88 7.60 -10.54 1.11
N ILE A 89 6.61 -11.05 0.36
CA ILE A 89 6.84 -12.04 -0.72
C ILE A 89 7.73 -11.52 -1.84
N ALA A 90 7.80 -10.21 -2.04
CA ALA A 90 8.71 -9.58 -2.99
C ALA A 90 10.04 -9.11 -2.37
N HIS A 91 10.34 -9.46 -1.12
CA HIS A 91 11.60 -9.15 -0.46
C HIS A 91 12.50 -10.39 -0.29
N PRO A 92 13.84 -10.20 -0.20
CA PRO A 92 14.80 -11.29 -0.05
C PRO A 92 14.47 -12.24 1.11
N LEU A 93 14.04 -11.71 2.26
CA LEU A 93 13.82 -12.49 3.48
C LEU A 93 12.77 -13.61 3.31
N PHE A 94 11.85 -13.49 2.35
CA PHE A 94 10.80 -14.48 2.14
C PHE A 94 11.30 -15.76 1.47
N TRP A 95 12.42 -15.69 0.74
CA TRP A 95 12.94 -16.78 -0.09
C TRP A 95 14.34 -17.21 0.31
N VAL A 96 14.67 -18.48 0.09
CA VAL A 96 16.01 -19.04 0.25
C VAL A 96 16.29 -20.11 -0.80
N ASN A 97 17.56 -20.26 -1.15
CA ASN A 97 18.04 -21.36 -1.99
C ASN A 97 18.44 -22.60 -1.15
N ALA A 98 18.99 -23.63 -1.79
CA ALA A 98 19.45 -24.86 -1.13
C ALA A 98 20.56 -24.65 -0.08
N ARG A 99 21.30 -23.54 -0.16
CA ARG A 99 22.35 -23.13 0.79
C ARG A 99 21.81 -22.22 1.90
N ASN A 100 20.50 -22.00 1.96
CA ASN A 100 19.83 -21.08 2.90
C ASN A 100 20.22 -19.60 2.72
N GLU A 101 20.69 -19.23 1.52
CA GLU A 101 20.99 -17.85 1.13
C GLU A 101 19.74 -17.20 0.52
N HIS A 102 19.60 -15.89 0.71
CA HIS A 102 18.51 -15.09 0.17
C HIS A 102 18.80 -14.64 -1.28
N PRO A 103 17.77 -14.42 -2.12
CA PRO A 103 17.99 -13.83 -3.44
C PRO A 103 18.47 -12.39 -3.30
N GLU A 104 19.36 -11.97 -4.18
CA GLU A 104 19.76 -10.57 -4.30
C GLU A 104 18.58 -9.74 -4.84
N PRO A 105 18.49 -8.44 -4.50
CA PRO A 105 17.55 -7.54 -5.15
C PRO A 105 17.64 -7.59 -6.68
N PHE A 106 16.51 -7.36 -7.33
CA PHE A 106 16.25 -7.48 -8.76
C PHE A 106 16.35 -8.91 -9.33
N THR A 107 16.45 -9.94 -8.46
CA THR A 107 16.32 -11.34 -8.90
C THR A 107 14.88 -11.62 -9.33
N THR A 108 14.72 -12.24 -10.49
CA THR A 108 13.42 -12.78 -10.92
C THR A 108 13.24 -14.22 -10.46
N ILE A 109 12.18 -14.49 -9.70
CA ILE A 109 11.79 -15.84 -9.27
C ILE A 109 10.62 -16.32 -10.13
N THR A 110 10.88 -17.35 -10.93
CA THR A 110 9.87 -17.97 -11.80
C THR A 110 9.15 -19.12 -11.11
N LYS A 111 7.97 -19.48 -11.62
CA LYS A 111 7.25 -20.71 -11.20
C LYS A 111 8.17 -21.93 -11.24
N LYS A 112 8.91 -22.11 -12.33
CA LYS A 112 9.79 -23.27 -12.54
C LYS A 112 10.85 -23.36 -11.45
N MET A 113 11.46 -22.24 -11.06
CA MET A 113 12.48 -22.20 -10.00
C MET A 113 11.92 -22.60 -8.63
N VAL A 114 10.66 -22.27 -8.35
CA VAL A 114 9.98 -22.69 -7.11
C VAL A 114 9.60 -24.18 -7.15
N GLU A 115 9.18 -24.69 -8.32
CA GLU A 115 8.86 -26.11 -8.52
C GLU A 115 10.09 -27.01 -8.41
N THR A 116 11.22 -26.60 -9.00
CA THR A 116 12.50 -27.34 -8.91
C THR A 116 13.17 -27.18 -7.55
N GLY A 117 12.71 -26.23 -6.74
CA GLY A 117 13.27 -25.94 -5.42
C GLY A 117 14.60 -25.18 -5.47
N GLU A 118 14.91 -24.53 -6.59
CA GLU A 118 15.97 -23.52 -6.68
C GLU A 118 15.72 -22.39 -5.69
N TRP A 119 14.47 -21.91 -5.64
CA TRP A 119 13.97 -20.99 -4.62
C TRP A 119 12.85 -21.63 -3.81
N LYS A 120 12.91 -21.48 -2.49
CA LYS A 120 11.89 -21.96 -1.54
C LYS A 120 11.54 -20.86 -0.56
N THR A 121 10.35 -20.88 0.00
CA THR A 121 10.00 -19.93 1.06
C THR A 121 10.82 -20.23 2.32
N LYS A 122 11.34 -19.19 2.99
CA LYS A 122 12.10 -19.33 4.25
C LYS A 122 11.31 -20.11 5.31
N ARG A 123 10.00 -19.85 5.35
CA ARG A 123 9.03 -20.53 6.22
C ARG A 123 8.37 -21.66 5.43
N LYS A 124 8.52 -22.90 5.88
CA LYS A 124 8.01 -24.09 5.18
C LYS A 124 6.49 -24.09 5.03
N GLU A 125 5.78 -23.55 6.02
CA GLU A 125 4.33 -23.39 6.04
C GLU A 125 3.81 -22.47 4.92
N HIS A 126 4.66 -21.62 4.34
CA HIS A 126 4.31 -20.75 3.22
C HIS A 126 4.68 -21.34 1.86
N GLN A 127 5.30 -22.53 1.79
CA GLN A 127 5.82 -23.07 0.52
C GLN A 127 4.70 -23.31 -0.50
N ALA A 128 3.59 -23.91 -0.05
CA ALA A 128 2.44 -24.13 -0.91
C ALA A 128 1.86 -22.81 -1.43
N TRP A 129 1.84 -21.77 -0.58
CA TRP A 129 1.42 -20.43 -0.98
C TRP A 129 2.39 -19.79 -1.99
N GLY A 130 3.70 -19.84 -1.71
CA GLY A 130 4.72 -19.28 -2.59
C GLY A 130 4.62 -19.83 -4.01
N LEU A 131 4.44 -21.16 -4.15
CA LEU A 131 4.22 -21.80 -5.44
C LEU A 131 2.90 -21.34 -6.10
N ARG A 132 1.80 -21.28 -5.34
CA ARG A 132 0.50 -20.81 -5.84
C ARG A 132 0.57 -19.36 -6.32
N TYR A 133 1.33 -18.52 -5.62
CA TYR A 133 1.51 -17.11 -5.93
C TYR A 133 2.23 -16.92 -7.27
N VAL A 134 3.44 -17.48 -7.42
CA VAL A 134 4.20 -17.37 -8.68
C VAL A 134 3.49 -18.04 -9.86
N THR A 135 2.68 -19.06 -9.60
CA THR A 135 1.84 -19.69 -10.64
C THR A 135 0.76 -18.73 -11.14
N GLN A 136 0.01 -18.09 -10.24
CA GLN A 136 -1.03 -17.13 -10.63
C GLN A 136 -0.45 -15.86 -11.28
N LEU A 137 0.73 -15.41 -10.85
CA LEU A 137 1.43 -14.31 -11.51
C LEU A 137 1.73 -14.65 -12.98
N ALA A 138 2.31 -15.84 -13.22
CA ALA A 138 2.63 -16.29 -14.57
C ALA A 138 1.39 -16.45 -15.46
N GLU A 139 0.26 -16.91 -14.91
CA GLU A 139 -1.01 -17.07 -15.64
C GLU A 139 -1.62 -15.74 -16.08
N LYS A 140 -1.32 -14.63 -15.40
CA LYS A 140 -1.74 -13.28 -15.79
C LYS A 140 -0.97 -12.71 -16.99
N GLY A 141 0.03 -13.43 -17.50
CA GLY A 141 0.70 -13.17 -18.77
C GLY A 141 1.76 -12.05 -18.78
N ASN A 142 1.84 -11.21 -17.74
CA ASN A 142 2.72 -10.03 -17.74
C ASN A 142 3.66 -9.92 -16.53
N PHE A 143 3.65 -10.86 -15.57
CA PHE A 143 4.42 -10.69 -14.34
C PHE A 143 5.13 -11.98 -13.92
N GLU A 144 6.45 -11.93 -13.87
CA GLU A 144 7.25 -12.80 -13.01
C GLU A 144 7.49 -12.09 -11.68
N LEU A 145 7.80 -12.84 -10.61
CA LEU A 145 8.10 -12.23 -9.32
C LEU A 145 9.48 -11.58 -9.36
N THR A 146 9.54 -10.25 -9.34
CA THR A 146 10.77 -9.50 -9.06
C THR A 146 10.98 -9.40 -7.56
N ILE A 147 12.17 -9.72 -7.09
CA ILE A 147 12.60 -9.43 -5.72
C ILE A 147 13.11 -7.99 -5.68
N TRP A 148 12.53 -7.16 -4.84
CA TRP A 148 12.95 -5.77 -4.64
C TRP A 148 13.91 -5.65 -3.46
N PRO A 149 14.76 -4.60 -3.40
CA PRO A 149 15.36 -4.18 -2.13
C PRO A 149 14.28 -4.03 -1.06
N GLU A 150 14.62 -4.22 0.22
CA GLU A 150 13.66 -3.90 1.27
C GLU A 150 13.35 -2.39 1.24
N HIS A 151 12.10 -2.04 1.00
CA HIS A 151 11.65 -0.66 0.83
C HIS A 151 10.32 -0.43 1.52
N CYS A 152 10.02 0.84 1.77
CA CYS A 152 8.77 1.33 2.33
C CYS A 152 8.34 0.55 3.59
N LEU A 153 9.32 0.21 4.43
CA LEU A 153 9.09 -0.61 5.61
C LEU A 153 8.30 0.18 6.66
N ILE A 154 7.15 -0.35 7.06
CA ILE A 154 6.25 0.33 8.00
C ILE A 154 7.02 0.74 9.28
N GLY A 155 6.94 2.02 9.62
CA GLY A 155 7.58 2.60 10.81
C GLY A 155 9.03 3.04 10.62
N THR A 156 9.57 2.97 9.39
CA THR A 156 10.90 3.51 9.06
C THR A 156 10.81 4.87 8.37
N SER A 157 11.93 5.60 8.29
CA SER A 157 11.98 6.88 7.57
C SER A 157 11.70 6.73 6.07
N GLY A 158 12.07 5.58 5.49
CA GLY A 158 11.83 5.27 4.07
C GLY A 158 10.35 5.22 3.71
N HIS A 159 9.49 4.85 4.66
CA HIS A 159 8.03 4.77 4.51
C HIS A 159 7.33 6.14 4.51
N ASN A 160 7.96 7.18 5.06
CA ASN A 160 7.33 8.50 5.13
C ASN A 160 7.24 9.17 3.74
N VAL A 161 6.23 10.02 3.57
CA VAL A 161 6.10 10.90 2.40
C VAL A 161 7.30 11.84 2.31
N ARG A 162 7.77 12.10 1.08
CA ARG A 162 8.85 13.02 0.79
C ARG A 162 8.50 14.43 1.27
N GLN A 163 9.43 15.04 2.02
CA GLN A 163 9.17 16.26 2.77
C GLN A 163 8.55 17.39 1.93
N VAL A 164 9.06 17.63 0.71
CA VAL A 164 8.55 18.70 -0.16
C VAL A 164 7.07 18.53 -0.54
N ILE A 165 6.62 17.28 -0.67
CA ILE A 165 5.20 16.96 -0.91
C ILE A 165 4.43 17.11 0.40
N GLN A 166 4.96 16.61 1.51
CA GLN A 166 4.33 16.74 2.83
C GLN A 166 4.05 18.20 3.20
N ASP A 167 4.99 19.10 2.94
CA ASP A 167 4.84 20.53 3.20
C ASP A 167 3.70 21.14 2.36
N ALA A 168 3.56 20.72 1.10
CA ALA A 168 2.48 21.17 0.23
C ALA A 168 1.11 20.58 0.64
N LEU A 169 1.10 19.34 1.15
CA LEU A 169 -0.10 18.71 1.70
C LEU A 169 -0.60 19.47 2.93
N HIS A 170 0.28 19.80 3.87
CA HIS A 170 -0.10 20.59 5.06
C HIS A 170 -0.65 21.97 4.68
N GLU A 171 -0.03 22.65 3.72
CA GLU A 171 -0.53 23.95 3.22
C GLU A 171 -1.94 23.81 2.61
N TRP A 172 -2.21 22.72 1.89
CA TRP A 172 -3.55 22.41 1.38
C TRP A 172 -4.55 22.14 2.51
N GLU A 173 -4.19 21.36 3.53
CA GLU A 173 -5.05 21.09 4.69
C GLU A 173 -5.38 22.37 5.46
N GLU A 174 -4.40 23.26 5.66
CA GLU A 174 -4.57 24.56 6.32
C GLU A 174 -5.54 25.47 5.55
N VAL A 175 -5.45 25.50 4.22
CA VAL A 175 -6.31 26.35 3.37
C VAL A 175 -7.72 25.78 3.22
N GLN A 176 -7.86 24.47 3.03
CA GLN A 176 -9.16 23.82 2.82
C GLN A 176 -9.91 23.49 4.11
N GLY A 177 -9.20 23.35 5.23
CA GLY A 177 -9.76 22.79 6.46
C GLY A 177 -10.22 21.32 6.29
N LYS A 178 -9.61 20.60 5.35
CA LYS A 178 -9.89 19.18 5.01
C LYS A 178 -8.66 18.33 5.27
N ALA A 179 -8.87 17.06 5.58
CA ALA A 179 -7.78 16.10 5.79
C ALA A 179 -7.39 15.38 4.49
N VAL A 180 -6.10 15.14 4.31
CA VAL A 180 -5.56 14.23 3.28
C VAL A 180 -5.95 12.79 3.62
N THR A 181 -6.37 12.03 2.60
CA THR A 181 -6.67 10.61 2.78
C THR A 181 -5.48 9.74 2.41
N TYR A 182 -4.87 9.10 3.41
CA TYR A 182 -3.80 8.14 3.21
C TYR A 182 -4.34 6.72 3.00
N VAL A 183 -3.85 6.04 1.97
CA VAL A 183 -4.25 4.67 1.62
C VAL A 183 -3.03 3.77 1.61
N MET A 184 -2.93 2.92 2.63
CA MET A 184 -1.86 1.92 2.69
C MET A 184 -2.16 0.75 1.75
N LYS A 185 -1.12 0.23 1.10
CA LYS A 185 -1.14 -0.98 0.25
C LYS A 185 0.12 -1.82 0.51
N GLY A 186 0.09 -3.12 0.17
CA GLY A 186 1.25 -4.02 0.36
C GLY A 186 1.47 -4.52 1.80
N ASN A 187 0.60 -4.18 2.74
CA ASN A 187 0.72 -4.56 4.15
C ASN A 187 0.57 -6.07 4.40
N ASN A 188 0.01 -6.83 3.45
CA ASN A 188 0.00 -8.28 3.51
C ASN A 188 1.30 -8.86 2.92
N SER A 189 2.13 -9.43 3.79
CA SER A 189 3.40 -10.11 3.47
C SER A 189 3.36 -11.19 2.38
N LYS A 190 2.18 -11.64 1.93
CA LYS A 190 2.01 -12.80 1.04
C LYS A 190 1.61 -12.40 -0.39
N SER A 191 1.50 -11.12 -0.71
CA SER A 191 1.16 -10.68 -2.07
C SER A 191 1.68 -9.29 -2.36
N GLU A 192 2.29 -9.11 -3.54
CA GLU A 192 2.67 -7.79 -4.03
C GLU A 192 1.45 -6.94 -4.39
N HIS A 193 1.58 -5.63 -4.28
CA HIS A 193 0.52 -4.67 -4.41
C HIS A 193 0.98 -3.39 -5.14
N TYR A 194 1.26 -3.50 -6.43
CA TYR A 194 1.61 -2.33 -7.26
C TYR A 194 0.45 -1.33 -7.37
N SER A 195 -0.75 -1.81 -7.70
CA SER A 195 -1.94 -0.96 -7.83
C SER A 195 -2.58 -0.68 -6.48
N ALA A 196 -2.81 0.56 -6.08
CA ALA A 196 -3.57 0.89 -4.87
C ALA A 196 -5.01 0.33 -4.82
N ILE A 197 -5.51 -0.24 -5.92
CA ILE A 197 -6.87 -0.76 -6.04
C ILE A 197 -6.95 -2.26 -5.74
N LYS A 198 -5.92 -3.06 -6.04
CA LYS A 198 -5.98 -4.53 -5.86
C LYS A 198 -4.58 -5.15 -5.85
N ALA A 199 -4.37 -6.15 -5.01
CA ALA A 199 -3.12 -6.91 -4.99
C ALA A 199 -2.96 -7.80 -6.23
N GLU A 200 -1.71 -8.16 -6.54
CA GLU A 200 -1.40 -9.02 -7.67
C GLU A 200 -1.97 -10.43 -7.51
N VAL A 201 -2.06 -10.93 -6.28
CA VAL A 201 -2.78 -12.16 -5.99
C VAL A 201 -3.63 -11.95 -4.75
N ILE A 202 -4.94 -12.23 -4.83
CA ILE A 202 -5.81 -12.17 -3.66
C ILE A 202 -5.39 -13.27 -2.69
N VAL A 203 -5.16 -12.88 -1.43
CA VAL A 203 -4.78 -13.78 -0.34
C VAL A 203 -6.06 -14.27 0.35
N PRO A 204 -6.37 -15.58 0.31
CA PRO A 204 -7.52 -16.12 1.01
C PRO A 204 -7.44 -15.87 2.52
N GLY A 205 -8.54 -15.41 3.11
CA GLY A 205 -8.63 -15.03 4.51
C GLY A 205 -8.07 -13.64 4.83
N ASP A 206 -7.62 -12.90 3.82
CA ASP A 206 -7.31 -11.47 3.92
C ASP A 206 -7.80 -10.68 2.68
N GLU A 207 -9.02 -11.00 2.26
CA GLU A 207 -9.66 -10.38 1.11
C GLU A 207 -9.85 -8.88 1.31
N TRP A 208 -10.05 -8.42 2.55
CA TRP A 208 -10.19 -7.01 2.88
C TRP A 208 -8.99 -6.17 2.42
N ASN A 209 -7.77 -6.67 2.63
CA ASN A 209 -6.55 -5.95 2.25
C ASN A 209 -6.07 -6.26 0.82
N THR A 210 -6.48 -7.40 0.23
CA THR A 210 -5.89 -7.88 -1.04
C THR A 210 -6.86 -7.94 -2.22
N SER A 211 -8.16 -7.86 -1.98
CA SER A 211 -9.18 -7.77 -3.04
C SER A 211 -9.35 -6.32 -3.53
N LEU A 212 -10.35 -6.12 -4.38
CA LEU A 212 -10.67 -4.81 -4.92
C LEU A 212 -11.03 -3.83 -3.79
N ASN A 213 -10.28 -2.74 -3.66
CA ASN A 213 -10.54 -1.66 -2.73
C ASN A 213 -11.73 -0.82 -3.22
N ASN A 214 -12.93 -1.34 -3.01
CA ASN A 214 -14.17 -0.68 -3.38
C ASN A 214 -14.37 0.65 -2.64
N VAL A 215 -13.84 0.78 -1.42
CA VAL A 215 -13.89 2.04 -0.68
C VAL A 215 -13.15 3.11 -1.45
N LEU A 216 -11.86 2.91 -1.75
CA LEU A 216 -11.08 3.87 -2.53
C LEU A 216 -11.69 4.11 -3.92
N LEU A 217 -12.09 3.05 -4.63
CA LEU A 217 -12.70 3.22 -5.95
C LEU A 217 -13.96 4.09 -5.93
N ASN A 218 -14.83 3.90 -4.94
CA ASN A 218 -16.05 4.67 -4.83
C ASN A 218 -15.75 6.13 -4.46
N GLU A 219 -14.76 6.39 -3.60
CA GLU A 219 -14.29 7.75 -3.31
C GLU A 219 -13.74 8.43 -4.57
N LEU A 220 -12.84 7.77 -5.30
CA LEU A 220 -12.22 8.32 -6.51
C LEU A 220 -13.26 8.63 -7.59
N LYS A 221 -14.31 7.80 -7.73
CA LYS A 221 -15.40 7.98 -8.71
C LYS A 221 -16.30 9.18 -8.43
N ARG A 222 -16.28 9.75 -7.23
CA ARG A 222 -17.10 10.93 -6.89
C ARG A 222 -16.56 12.20 -7.54
N HIS A 223 -15.30 12.23 -7.93
CA HIS A 223 -14.68 13.41 -8.55
C HIS A 223 -15.05 13.50 -10.02
N MET A 224 -15.42 14.71 -10.47
CA MET A 224 -15.68 14.98 -11.90
C MET A 224 -14.38 14.88 -12.72
N ARG A 225 -13.25 15.19 -12.10
CA ARG A 225 -11.91 15.01 -12.67
C ARG A 225 -10.98 14.40 -11.64
N LEU A 226 -10.22 13.39 -12.03
CA LEU A 226 -9.17 12.81 -11.21
C LEU A 226 -7.81 13.04 -11.86
N LEU A 227 -6.91 13.71 -11.14
CA LEU A 227 -5.50 13.81 -11.50
C LEU A 227 -4.75 12.68 -10.82
N ILE A 228 -3.85 12.01 -11.53
CA ILE A 228 -3.02 10.93 -10.99
C ILE A 228 -1.56 11.26 -11.29
N CYS A 229 -0.71 11.25 -10.26
CA CYS A 229 0.72 11.43 -10.34
C CYS A 229 1.40 10.57 -9.26
N GLY A 230 2.73 10.49 -9.24
CA GLY A 230 3.46 9.74 -8.22
C GLY A 230 4.53 8.81 -8.80
N GLN A 231 4.92 7.80 -8.02
CA GLN A 231 5.95 6.83 -8.36
C GLN A 231 5.45 5.38 -8.24
N ALA A 232 6.01 4.43 -8.99
CA ALA A 232 6.73 4.62 -10.25
C ALA A 232 5.74 4.65 -11.43
N SER A 233 6.11 5.19 -12.60
CA SER A 233 5.22 5.13 -13.78
C SER A 233 5.19 3.75 -14.46
N SER A 234 6.24 2.93 -14.27
CA SER A 234 6.42 1.61 -14.87
C SER A 234 7.53 0.83 -14.18
#